data_AF-A0A7W1J8C6-F1
#
_entry.id   AF-A0A7W1J8C6-F1
#
_cell.length_a   1.000
_cell.length_b   1.000
_cell.length_c   1.000
_cell.angle_alpha   90.00
_cell.angle_beta   90.00
_cell.angle_gamma   90.00
#
_symmetry.space_group_name_H-M   'P 1'
#
loop_
_entity.id
_entity.type
_entity.pdbx_description
1 polymer ?
#
loop_
_entity_poly.entity_id
_entity_poly.type
_entity_poly.pdbx_seq_one_letter_code
_entity_poly.pdbx_strand_id
1 'polypeptide(L)'
;MHHLDRLIADATTDAYNHDEQVGGFLTCLEEHVALPFTTTVLGATVSVTGFDADDEGRIAAECRRGKLSQRIAVTALPLPTPPPAGHEWIAAYRHWCKGH
;
A
#
# COMPACT_ATOMS: atom_id res chain seq x y z
N MET A 1 -19.20 12.42 -0.96
CA MET A 1 -18.13 11.51 -0.52
C MET A 1 -16.85 11.89 -1.22
N HIS A 2 -15.76 12.01 -0.47
CA HIS A 2 -14.44 12.18 -1.08
C HIS A 2 -14.01 10.85 -1.72
N HIS A 3 -13.25 10.90 -2.81
CA HIS A 3 -12.86 9.70 -3.58
C HIS A 3 -12.18 8.63 -2.70
N LEU A 4 -11.33 9.04 -1.76
CA LEU A 4 -10.64 8.13 -0.84
C LEU A 4 -11.62 7.43 0.12
N ASP A 5 -12.65 8.12 0.62
CA ASP A 5 -13.66 7.51 1.49
C ASP A 5 -14.38 6.33 0.80
N ARG A 6 -14.54 6.42 -0.53
CA ARG A 6 -15.15 5.34 -1.31
C ARG A 6 -14.24 4.13 -1.38
N LEU A 7 -12.96 4.33 -1.69
CA LEU A 7 -11.98 3.24 -1.72
C LEU A 7 -11.82 2.58 -0.34
N ILE A 8 -11.86 3.38 0.73
CA ILE A 8 -11.84 2.86 2.09
C ILE A 8 -13.09 2.01 2.35
N ALA A 9 -14.28 2.53 2.03
CA ALA A 9 -15.52 1.77 2.20
C ALA A 9 -15.53 0.46 1.40
N ASP A 10 -15.01 0.49 0.16
CA ASP A 10 -14.89 -0.69 -0.69
C ASP A 10 -13.92 -1.72 -0.07
N ALA A 11 -12.75 -1.29 0.42
CA ALA A 11 -11.78 -2.17 1.09
C ALA A 11 -12.30 -2.76 2.41
N THR A 12 -13.19 -2.06 3.12
CA THR A 12 -13.66 -2.48 4.46
C THR A 12 -15.10 -3.01 4.46
N THR A 13 -15.72 -3.25 3.32
CA THR A 13 -17.19 -3.41 3.24
C THR A 13 -17.73 -4.64 3.98
N ASP A 14 -16.94 -5.70 4.13
CA ASP A 14 -17.28 -6.95 4.82
C ASP A 14 -16.31 -7.26 5.98
N ALA A 15 -15.69 -6.22 6.52
CA ALA A 15 -14.75 -6.35 7.62
C ALA A 15 -15.43 -6.04 8.96
N TYR A 16 -15.38 -7.00 9.89
CA TYR A 16 -15.93 -6.93 11.24
C TYR A 16 -14.87 -6.52 12.27
N ASN A 17 -13.58 -6.69 11.96
CA ASN A 17 -12.46 -6.32 12.82
C ASN A 17 -11.29 -5.66 12.04
N HIS A 18 -10.27 -5.19 12.78
CA HIS A 18 -9.13 -4.49 12.19
C HIS A 18 -8.33 -5.38 11.21
N ASP A 19 -8.09 -6.64 11.57
CA ASP A 19 -7.29 -7.56 10.74
C ASP A 19 -8.00 -7.84 9.40
N GLU A 20 -9.33 -7.96 9.41
CA GLU A 20 -10.15 -8.09 8.21
C GLU A 20 -10.11 -6.81 7.35
N GLN A 21 -10.10 -5.63 7.97
CA GLN A 21 -9.94 -4.36 7.24
C GLN A 21 -8.57 -4.29 6.56
N VAL A 22 -7.51 -4.70 7.27
CA VAL A 22 -6.15 -4.77 6.72
C VAL A 22 -6.06 -5.77 5.58
N GLY A 23 -6.68 -6.95 5.72
CA GLY A 23 -6.79 -7.95 4.66
C GLY A 23 -7.47 -7.41 3.41
N GLY A 24 -8.60 -6.70 3.57
CA GLY A 24 -9.30 -6.05 2.46
C GLY A 24 -8.44 -5.02 1.74
N PHE A 25 -7.72 -4.16 2.49
CA PHE A 25 -6.76 -3.23 1.89
C PHE A 25 -5.61 -3.94 1.16
N LEU A 26 -5.07 -5.03 1.72
CA LEU A 26 -4.00 -5.79 1.09
C LEU A 26 -4.46 -6.35 -0.26
N THR A 27 -5.64 -6.98 -0.31
CA THR A 27 -6.23 -7.47 -1.56
C THR A 27 -6.41 -6.33 -2.58
N CYS A 28 -6.99 -5.19 -2.19
CA CYS A 28 -7.18 -4.09 -3.12
C CYS A 28 -5.85 -3.53 -3.66
N LEU A 29 -4.80 -3.47 -2.83
CA LEU A 29 -3.46 -3.05 -3.25
C LEU A 29 -2.84 -4.02 -4.25
N GLU A 30 -2.92 -5.33 -3.99
CA GLU A 30 -2.38 -6.38 -4.87
C GLU A 30 -3.11 -6.44 -6.22
N GLU A 31 -4.42 -6.23 -6.23
CA GLU A 31 -5.24 -6.30 -7.45
C GLU A 31 -5.10 -5.07 -8.35
N HIS A 32 -4.98 -3.87 -7.76
CA HIS A 32 -5.16 -2.62 -8.51
C HIS A 32 -3.87 -1.84 -8.72
N VAL A 33 -2.88 -1.96 -7.82
CA VAL A 33 -1.62 -1.22 -7.97
C VAL A 33 -0.76 -1.91 -9.02
N ALA A 34 -0.42 -1.18 -10.08
CA ALA A 34 0.46 -1.69 -11.12
C ALA A 34 1.86 -1.99 -10.54
N LEU A 35 2.24 -3.27 -10.57
CA LEU A 35 3.54 -3.78 -10.13
C LEU A 35 4.28 -4.46 -11.29
N PRO A 36 5.62 -4.46 -11.28
CA PRO A 36 6.46 -3.67 -10.38
C PRO A 36 6.50 -2.19 -10.79
N PHE A 37 6.77 -1.30 -9.83
CA PHE A 37 7.12 0.09 -10.12
C PHE A 37 8.37 0.52 -9.36
N THR A 38 9.10 1.47 -9.93
CA THR A 38 10.36 1.96 -9.35
C THR A 38 10.14 3.24 -8.55
N THR A 39 10.75 3.35 -7.37
CA THR A 39 10.74 4.57 -6.56
C THR A 39 12.10 4.82 -5.90
N THR A 40 12.28 5.99 -5.27
CA THR A 40 13.53 6.35 -4.57
C THR A 40 13.31 6.39 -3.07
N VAL A 41 14.03 5.54 -2.34
CA VAL A 41 13.99 5.46 -0.87
C VAL A 41 15.36 5.86 -0.33
N LEU A 42 15.43 6.92 0.48
CA LEU A 42 16.67 7.44 1.05
C LEU A 42 17.80 7.62 0.01
N GLY A 43 17.44 8.11 -1.19
CA GLY A 43 18.38 8.31 -2.30
C GLY A 43 18.73 7.06 -3.12
N ALA A 44 18.18 5.89 -2.76
CA ALA A 44 18.36 4.66 -3.52
C ALA A 44 17.14 4.31 -4.36
N THR A 45 17.37 4.04 -5.64
CA THR A 45 16.35 3.47 -6.53
C THR A 45 16.04 2.03 -6.12
N VAL A 46 14.77 1.73 -5.87
CA VAL A 46 14.26 0.41 -5.51
C VAL A 46 13.06 0.06 -6.38
N SER A 47 12.85 -1.23 -6.63
CA SER A 47 11.66 -1.76 -7.30
C SER A 47 10.67 -2.25 -6.25
N VAL A 48 9.45 -1.73 -6.25
CA VAL A 48 8.34 -2.26 -5.46
C VAL A 48 7.76 -3.44 -6.21
N THR A 49 7.73 -4.61 -5.59
CA THR A 49 7.33 -5.87 -6.25
C THR A 49 6.07 -6.51 -5.68
N GLY A 50 5.58 -6.02 -4.54
CA GLY A 50 4.43 -6.58 -3.84
C GLY A 50 4.09 -5.81 -2.58
N PHE A 51 3.03 -6.24 -1.91
CA PHE A 51 2.59 -5.76 -0.61
C PHE A 51 2.39 -6.96 0.31
N ASP A 52 2.56 -6.75 1.61
CA ASP A 52 2.39 -7.80 2.62
C ASP A 52 1.97 -7.15 3.93
N ALA A 53 1.23 -7.87 4.77
CA ALA A 53 0.88 -7.42 6.12
C ALA A 53 1.89 -7.97 7.13
N ASP A 54 2.27 -7.14 8.12
CA ASP A 54 3.05 -7.59 9.27
C ASP A 54 2.14 -8.15 10.39
N ASP A 55 2.76 -8.78 11.40
CA ASP A 55 2.06 -9.37 12.55
C ASP A 55 1.31 -8.31 13.42
N GLU A 56 1.54 -7.02 13.17
CA GLU A 56 0.88 -5.89 13.84
C GLU A 56 -0.26 -5.30 13.00
N GLY A 57 -0.67 -5.96 11.91
CA GLY A 57 -1.77 -5.50 11.06
C GLY A 57 -1.41 -4.30 10.19
N ARG A 58 -0.13 -4.08 9.87
CA ARG A 58 0.30 -2.97 9.00
C ARG A 58 0.79 -3.49 7.67
N ILE A 59 0.45 -2.78 6.61
CA ILE A 59 0.86 -3.15 5.25
C ILE A 59 2.20 -2.50 4.93
N ALA A 60 3.14 -3.32 4.46
CA ALA A 60 4.42 -2.91 3.94
C ALA A 60 4.54 -3.29 2.46
N ALA A 61 5.22 -2.45 1.70
CA ALA A 61 5.63 -2.73 0.34
C ALA A 61 6.94 -3.52 0.32
N GLU A 62 6.98 -4.59 -0.46
CA GLU A 62 8.21 -5.32 -0.74
C GLU A 62 9.05 -4.55 -1.74
N CYS A 63 10.22 -4.09 -1.30
CA CYS A 63 11.13 -3.28 -2.11
C CYS A 63 12.44 -4.04 -2.36
N ARG A 64 12.81 -4.21 -3.62
CA ARG A 64 14.02 -4.90 -4.04
C ARG A 64 15.05 -3.96 -4.68
N ARG A 65 16.32 -4.20 -4.37
CA ARG A 65 17.47 -3.55 -5.01
C ARG A 65 18.59 -4.57 -5.19
N GLY A 66 18.73 -5.10 -6.41
CA GLY A 66 19.64 -6.20 -6.69
C GLY A 66 19.28 -7.44 -5.85
N LYS A 67 20.21 -7.92 -5.02
CA LYS A 67 19.99 -9.06 -4.11
C LYS A 67 19.36 -8.67 -2.76
N LEU A 68 19.21 -7.38 -2.48
CA LEU A 68 18.64 -6.89 -1.24
C LEU A 68 17.13 -6.79 -1.35
N SER A 69 16.43 -7.27 -0.33
CA SER A 69 15.00 -7.09 -0.13
C SER A 69 14.77 -6.37 1.19
N GLN A 70 13.88 -5.38 1.19
CA GLN A 70 13.45 -4.66 2.38
C GLN A 70 11.94 -4.43 2.35
N ARG A 71 11.31 -4.44 3.51
CA ARG A 71 9.91 -4.04 3.67
C ARG A 71 9.87 -2.57 4.08
N ILE A 72 9.04 -1.78 3.38
CA ILE A 72 8.82 -0.36 3.68
C ILE A 72 7.35 -0.17 3.96
N ALA A 73 6.99 0.35 5.13
CA ALA A 73 5.60 0.64 5.46
C ALA A 73 4.93 1.45 4.33
N VAL A 74 3.72 1.07 3.92
CA VAL A 74 3.00 1.78 2.84
C VAL A 74 2.75 3.23 3.22
N THR A 75 2.60 3.54 4.51
CA THR A 75 2.52 4.89 5.05
C THR A 75 3.76 5.74 4.80
N ALA A 76 4.94 5.13 4.64
CA ALA A 76 6.23 5.77 4.38
C ALA A 76 6.75 5.60 2.94
N LEU A 77 6.04 4.87 2.07
CA LEU A 77 6.51 4.52 0.71
C LEU A 77 6.53 5.72 -0.27
N PRO A 78 7.67 6.27 -0.68
CA PRO A 78 7.68 7.32 -1.69
C PRO A 78 7.06 6.83 -3.01
N LEU A 79 6.27 7.66 -3.69
CA LEU A 79 5.72 7.35 -5.02
C LEU A 79 6.53 8.07 -6.11
N PRO A 80 6.78 7.43 -7.26
CA PRO A 80 7.42 8.08 -8.39
C PRO A 80 6.50 9.14 -9.02
N THR A 81 7.06 9.95 -9.91
CA THR A 81 6.30 10.86 -10.78
C THR A 81 6.56 10.50 -12.24
N PRO A 82 5.54 10.08 -13.01
CA PRO A 82 4.14 9.87 -12.59
C PRO A 82 3.98 8.67 -11.62
N PRO A 83 2.91 8.65 -10.80
CA PRO A 83 2.62 7.52 -9.93
C PRO A 83 2.17 6.28 -10.73
N PRO A 84 2.28 5.05 -10.17
CA PRO A 84 1.75 3.86 -10.81
C PRO A 84 0.22 3.93 -10.94
N ALA A 85 -0.34 3.20 -11.91
CA ALA A 85 -1.79 3.00 -11.94
C ALA A 85 -2.26 2.32 -10.64
N GLY A 86 -3.45 2.70 -10.14
CA GLY A 86 -3.98 2.21 -8.87
C GLY A 86 -3.38 2.84 -7.61
N HIS A 87 -2.47 3.83 -7.72
CA HIS A 87 -1.87 4.49 -6.56
C HIS A 87 -2.88 5.14 -5.59
N GLU A 88 -4.12 5.39 -6.03
CA GLU A 88 -5.21 5.84 -5.19
C GLU A 88 -5.51 4.87 -4.03
N TRP A 89 -5.27 3.57 -4.20
CA TRP A 89 -5.38 2.57 -3.12
C TRP A 89 -4.29 2.74 -2.05
N ILE A 90 -3.07 3.12 -2.47
CA ILE A 90 -2.00 3.51 -1.54
C ILE A 90 -2.40 4.77 -0.76
N ALA A 91 -3.02 5.74 -1.44
CA ALA A 91 -3.52 6.95 -0.80
C ALA A 91 -4.69 6.68 0.16
N ALA A 92 -5.60 5.76 -0.20
CA ALA A 92 -6.73 5.34 0.63
C ALA A 92 -6.25 4.67 1.92
N TYR A 93 -5.35 3.69 1.82
CA TYR A 93 -4.76 3.03 3.00
C TYR A 93 -4.09 4.04 3.93
N ARG A 94 -3.30 4.97 3.38
CA ARG A 94 -2.67 6.07 4.14
C ARG A 94 -3.66 6.98 4.84
N HIS A 95 -4.81 7.21 4.22
CA HIS A 95 -5.84 8.05 4.81
C HIS A 95 -6.53 7.32 5.95
N TRP A 96 -6.88 6.05 5.75
CA TRP A 96 -7.47 5.19 6.76
C TRP A 96 -6.58 5.07 8.02
N CYS A 97 -5.28 4.85 7.88
CA CYS A 97 -4.34 4.81 9.00
C CYS A 97 -4.18 6.13 9.78
N LYS A 98 -4.66 7.27 9.26
CA LYS A 98 -4.62 8.57 9.98
C LYS A 98 -5.90 8.84 10.76
N GLY A 99 -7.01 8.21 10.38
CA GLY A 99 -8.31 8.35 11.03
C GLY A 99 -8.55 7.33 12.14
N HIS A 100 -7.61 6.41 12.35
CA HIS A 100 -7.62 5.37 13.36
C HIS A 100 -6.43 5.54 14.30
#